data_AF-A0A6P2AH72-F1
#
_entry.id   AF-A0A6P2AH72-F1
#
_cell.length_a   1.000
_cell.length_b   1.000
_cell.length_c   1.000
_cell.angle_alpha   90.00
_cell.angle_beta   90.00
_cell.angle_gamma   90.00
#
_symmetry.space_group_name_H-M   'P 1'
#
loop_
_entity.id
_entity.type
_entity.pdbx_description
1 polymer ?
#
loop_
_entity_poly.entity_id
_entity_poly.type
_entity_poly.pdbx_seq_one_letter_code
_entity_poly.pdbx_strand_id
1 'polypeptide(L)'
;MYNEPPESEEPKVSKFTPETEEDSLTYKLNNWYKSLSQPAQVLVMTGGVIVGFTILNLFLRVVISLVTLAILGSILYIIYRFWKSSQP
;
A
#
# COMPACT_ATOMS: atom_id res chain seq x y z
N MET A 1 -61.66 14.26 -32.78
CA MET A 1 -60.71 13.57 -31.90
C MET A 1 -59.49 13.28 -32.76
N TYR A 2 -58.48 14.15 -32.73
CA TYR A 2 -57.24 13.92 -33.46
C TYR A 2 -56.37 13.01 -32.59
N ASN A 3 -56.08 11.82 -33.09
CA ASN A 3 -55.20 10.87 -32.43
C ASN A 3 -53.75 11.30 -32.69
N GLU A 4 -52.96 11.42 -31.63
CA GLU A 4 -51.53 11.67 -31.69
C GLU A 4 -50.82 10.49 -32.40
N PRO A 5 -49.83 10.76 -33.27
CA PRO A 5 -49.04 9.70 -33.92
C PRO A 5 -48.24 8.94 -32.85
N PRO A 6 -47.99 7.62 -33.04
CA PRO A 6 -47.26 6.82 -32.05
C PRO A 6 -45.89 7.44 -31.84
N GLU A 7 -45.67 7.92 -30.62
CA GLU A 7 -44.39 8.42 -30.12
C GLU A 7 -43.31 7.40 -30.51
N SER A 8 -42.44 7.85 -31.40
CA SER A 8 -41.29 7.13 -31.90
C SER A 8 -40.56 6.47 -30.74
N GLU A 9 -40.35 5.15 -30.85
CA GLU A 9 -39.48 4.38 -29.97
C GLU A 9 -38.13 5.10 -29.85
N GLU A 10 -37.97 5.86 -28.77
CA GLU A 10 -36.69 6.45 -28.42
C GLU A 10 -35.71 5.29 -28.26
N PRO A 11 -34.62 5.22 -29.04
CA PRO A 11 -33.63 4.20 -28.83
C PRO A 11 -33.16 4.35 -27.39
N LYS A 12 -33.40 3.32 -26.57
CA LYS A 12 -32.93 3.20 -25.20
C LYS A 12 -31.43 3.45 -25.23
N VAL A 13 -31.03 4.71 -25.04
CA VAL A 13 -29.65 5.13 -24.94
C VAL A 13 -29.14 4.45 -23.69
N SER A 14 -28.53 3.28 -23.90
CA SER A 14 -27.78 2.59 -22.88
C SER A 14 -26.74 3.59 -22.39
N LYS A 15 -27.00 4.18 -21.21
CA LYS A 15 -26.00 4.93 -20.47
C LYS A 15 -24.81 4.00 -20.34
N PHE A 16 -23.81 4.22 -21.18
CA PHE A 16 -22.43 3.91 -20.84
C PHE A 16 -22.11 4.74 -19.61
N THR A 17 -22.49 4.18 -18.46
CA THR A 17 -21.97 4.59 -17.18
C THR A 17 -20.50 4.21 -17.27
N PRO A 18 -19.54 5.14 -17.18
CA PRO A 18 -18.16 4.74 -17.00
C PRO A 18 -18.17 3.93 -15.72
N GLU A 19 -17.99 2.61 -15.83
CA GLU A 19 -17.62 1.80 -14.68
C GLU A 19 -16.29 2.37 -14.22
N THR A 20 -16.36 3.26 -13.23
CA THR A 20 -15.24 3.64 -12.40
C THR A 20 -14.84 2.36 -11.67
N GLU A 21 -14.06 1.50 -12.33
CA GLU A 21 -13.57 0.24 -11.77
C GLU A 21 -12.79 0.46 -10.46
N GLU A 22 -12.32 1.69 -10.25
CA GLU A 22 -11.59 2.14 -9.05
C GLU A 22 -12.47 2.25 -7.80
N ASP A 23 -13.79 2.39 -7.93
CA ASP A 23 -14.70 2.48 -6.78
C ASP A 23 -15.10 1.09 -6.23
N SER A 24 -14.97 0.04 -7.05
CA SER A 24 -15.46 -1.30 -6.72
C SER A 24 -14.67 -1.94 -5.58
N LEU A 25 -13.35 -1.78 -5.56
CA LEU A 25 -12.47 -2.41 -4.56
C LEU A 25 -12.65 -1.78 -3.19
N THR A 26 -12.69 -0.45 -3.14
CA THR A 26 -12.87 0.31 -1.90
C THR A 26 -14.26 0.04 -1.30
N TYR A 27 -15.29 -0.01 -2.14
CA TYR A 27 -16.65 -0.35 -1.71
C TYR A 27 -16.73 -1.78 -1.16
N LYS A 28 -16.10 -2.73 -1.85
CA LYS A 28 -16.09 -4.15 -1.47
C LYS A 28 -15.31 -4.41 -0.18
N LEU A 29 -14.17 -3.73 0.01
CA LEU A 29 -13.40 -3.79 1.27
C LEU A 29 -14.19 -3.20 2.44
N ASN A 30 -14.83 -2.05 2.23
CA ASN A 30 -15.61 -1.39 3.29
C ASN A 30 -16.80 -2.27 3.71
N ASN A 31 -17.49 -2.88 2.74
CA ASN A 31 -18.62 -3.76 3.02
C ASN A 31 -18.17 -5.05 3.73
N TRP A 32 -17.01 -5.60 3.36
CA TRP A 32 -16.40 -6.74 4.06
C TRP A 32 -16.03 -6.38 5.51
N TYR A 33 -15.37 -5.24 5.73
CA TYR A 33 -15.01 -4.77 7.06
C TYR A 33 -16.24 -4.54 7.95
N LYS A 34 -17.32 -3.97 7.41
CA LYS A 34 -18.59 -3.78 8.12
C LYS A 34 -19.34 -5.09 8.40
N SER A 35 -19.13 -6.12 7.59
CA SER A 35 -19.72 -7.45 7.79
C SER A 35 -19.04 -8.25 8.91
N LEU A 36 -17.88 -7.81 9.41
CA LEU A 36 -17.16 -8.47 10.50
C LEU A 36 -17.72 -8.08 11.87
N SER A 37 -17.79 -9.05 12.78
CA SER A 37 -18.20 -8.82 14.18
C SER A 37 -17.25 -7.85 14.89
N GLN A 38 -17.76 -7.07 15.86
CA GLN A 38 -16.98 -6.06 16.62
C GLN A 38 -15.58 -6.53 17.08
N PRO A 39 -15.39 -7.74 17.68
CA PRO A 39 -14.06 -8.19 18.07
C PRO A 39 -13.10 -8.38 16.88
N ALA A 40 -13.61 -8.79 15.72
CA ALA A 40 -12.79 -8.99 14.53
C ALA A 40 -12.37 -7.65 13.89
N GLN A 41 -13.24 -6.63 13.92
CA GLN A 41 -12.88 -5.28 13.48
C GLN A 41 -11.73 -4.68 14.28
N VAL A 42 -11.75 -4.84 15.61
CA VAL A 42 -10.67 -4.40 16.51
C VAL A 42 -9.37 -5.15 16.22
N LEU A 43 -9.46 -6.46 15.96
CA LEU A 43 -8.30 -7.29 15.64
C LEU A 43 -7.64 -6.87 14.32
N VAL A 44 -8.44 -6.58 13.29
CA VAL A 44 -7.94 -6.12 11.97
C VAL A 44 -7.29 -4.73 12.09
N MET A 45 -7.89 -3.83 12.87
CA MET A 45 -7.31 -2.49 13.08
C MET A 45 -5.96 -2.58 13.79
N THR A 46 -5.90 -3.32 14.90
CA THR A 46 -4.66 -3.50 15.68
C THR A 46 -3.62 -4.29 14.89
N GLY A 47 -4.04 -5.38 14.24
CA GLY A 47 -3.18 -6.21 13.40
C GLY A 47 -2.62 -5.45 12.20
N GLY A 48 -3.43 -4.59 11.56
CA GLY A 48 -3.00 -3.73 10.47
C GLY A 48 -1.89 -2.78 10.88
N VAL A 49 -2.02 -2.15 12.06
CA VAL A 49 -0.97 -1.28 12.63
C VAL A 49 0.31 -2.06 12.89
N ILE A 50 0.22 -3.24 13.52
CA ILE A 50 1.40 -4.07 13.83
C ILE A 50 2.10 -4.51 12.54
N VAL A 51 1.35 -5.00 11.56
CA VAL A 51 1.89 -5.46 10.28
C VAL A 51 2.52 -4.29 9.51
N GLY A 52 1.84 -3.15 9.42
CA GLY A 52 2.38 -1.95 8.79
C GLY A 52 3.66 -1.46 9.47
N PHE A 53 3.66 -1.40 10.79
CA PHE A 53 4.83 -1.02 11.58
C PHE A 53 5.98 -2.03 11.42
N THR A 54 5.66 -3.33 11.32
CA THR A 54 6.66 -4.38 11.09
C THR A 54 7.35 -4.21 9.75
N ILE A 55 6.59 -3.95 8.69
CA ILE A 55 7.14 -3.72 7.34
C ILE A 55 8.01 -2.47 7.32
N LEU A 56 7.54 -1.38 7.93
CA LEU A 56 8.31 -0.15 8.05
C LEU A 56 9.62 -0.39 8.81
N ASN A 57 9.53 -1.04 9.98
CA ASN A 57 10.70 -1.35 10.80
C ASN A 57 11.68 -2.28 10.08
N LEU A 58 11.19 -3.24 9.29
CA LEU A 58 12.02 -4.10 8.46
C LEU A 58 12.83 -3.27 7.45
N PHE A 59 12.18 -2.32 6.77
CA PHE A 59 12.85 -1.41 5.84
C PHE A 59 13.92 -0.57 6.54
N LEU A 60 13.59 0.08 7.66
CA LEU A 60 14.56 0.86 8.44
C LEU A 60 15.72 -0.02 8.91
N ARG A 61 15.45 -1.25 9.35
CA ARG A 61 16.47 -2.18 9.81
C ARG A 61 17.42 -2.59 8.69
N VAL A 62 16.93 -2.76 7.47
CA VAL A 62 17.78 -3.02 6.29
C VAL A 62 18.70 -1.83 6.03
N VAL A 63 18.17 -0.59 6.07
CA VAL A 63 18.97 0.62 5.90
C VAL A 63 20.04 0.73 6.98
N ILE A 64 19.67 0.52 8.24
CA ILE A 64 20.60 0.54 9.38
C ILE A 64 21.66 -0.55 9.23
N SER A 65 21.29 -1.74 8.77
CA SER A 65 22.23 -2.83 8.50
C SER A 65 23.25 -2.43 7.43
N LEU A 66 22.81 -1.76 6.36
CA LEU A 66 23.68 -1.24 5.31
C LEU A 66 24.65 -0.18 5.85
N VAL A 67 24.14 0.77 6.63
CA VAL A 67 24.94 1.82 7.25
C VAL A 67 25.95 1.23 8.24
N THR A 68 25.51 0.29 9.07
CA THR A 68 26.40 -0.42 10.01
C THR A 68 27.52 -1.11 9.27
N LEU A 69 27.21 -1.80 8.17
CA LEU A 69 28.21 -2.49 7.36
C LEU A 69 29.17 -1.51 6.68
N ALA A 70 28.68 -0.36 6.20
CA ALA A 70 29.51 0.70 5.64
C ALA A 70 30.45 1.33 6.69
N ILE A 71 29.94 1.58 7.89
CA ILE A 71 30.75 2.08 9.02
C ILE A 71 31.82 1.04 9.38
N LEU A 72 31.44 -0.23 9.52
CA LEU A 72 32.36 -1.30 9.90
C LEU A 72 33.47 -1.45 8.85
N GLY A 73 33.12 -1.46 7.57
CA GLY A 73 34.09 -1.48 6.47
C GLY A 73 35.01 -0.25 6.46
N SER A 74 34.45 0.93 6.73
CA SER A 74 35.23 2.17 6.82
C SER A 74 36.23 2.14 7.96
N ILE A 75 35.81 1.70 9.15
CA ILE A 75 36.69 1.54 10.32
C ILE A 75 37.82 0.57 10.01
N LEU A 76 37.50 -0.60 9.42
CA LEU A 76 38.49 -1.59 9.03
C LEU A 76 39.51 -1.02 8.03
N TYR A 77 39.04 -0.26 7.05
CA TYR A 77 39.89 0.41 6.07
C TYR A 77 40.83 1.42 6.73
N ILE A 78 40.33 2.23 7.66
CA ILE A 78 41.13 3.21 8.40
C ILE A 78 42.20 2.50 9.22
N ILE A 79 41.85 1.47 9.99
CA ILE A 79 42.81 0.69 10.79
C ILE A 79 43.87 0.07 9.89
N TYR A 80 43.48 -0.57 8.79
CA TYR A 80 44.40 -1.16 7.83
C TYR A 80 45.33 -0.13 7.19
N ARG A 81 44.80 1.05 6.84
CA ARG A 81 45.58 2.16 6.30
C ARG A 81 46.58 2.71 7.33
N PHE A 82 46.16 2.89 8.57
CA PHE A 82 47.04 3.38 9.64
C PHE A 82 48.12 2.37 10.00
N TRP A 83 47.81 1.08 10.04
CA TRP A 83 48.81 0.05 10.25
C TRP A 83 49.85 0.04 9.12
N LYS A 84 49.42 0.02 7.84
CA LYS A 84 50.37 0.11 6.71
C LYS A 84 51.19 1.39 6.70
N SER A 85 50.63 2.50 7.18
CA SER A 85 51.34 3.78 7.30
C SER A 85 52.30 3.83 8.50
N SER A 86 52.11 2.97 9.50
CA SER A 86 52.91 2.92 10.71
C SER A 86 54.04 1.88 10.65
N GLN A 87 54.11 1.09 9.58
CA GLN A 87 55.22 0.19 9.30
C GLN A 87 56.23 0.94 8.40
N PRO A 88 57.46 1.24 8.87
CA PRO A 88 58.45 1.98 8.10
C PRO A 88 58.92 1.24 6.85
#